data_AF-A0A1I7VTR6-F1
#
_entry.id   AF-A0A1I7VTR6-F1
#
_cell.length_a   1.000
_cell.length_b   1.000
_cell.length_c   1.000
_cell.angle_alpha   90.00
_cell.angle_beta   90.00
_cell.angle_gamma   90.00
#
_symmetry.space_group_name_H-M   'P 1'
#
loop_
_entity.id
_entity.type
_entity.pdbx_description
1 polymer ?
#
loop_
_entity_poly.entity_id
_entity_poly.type
_entity_poly.pdbx_seq_one_letter_code
_entity_poly.pdbx_strand_id
1 'polypeptide(L)'
;MGAATSGLQSQMQQEHDPNAAFPWWVRFLAKALGVLGGFVAIFFAVLGLLSFSATCIIAVLLQLAFGILTVALEAPFCCMFIDFIEKIAMFSESRKYWQKAALYCIIGVLPILLCTELNTVLGSGMIFASGTVYGFLALGKKADLSSMGSTTDPAWNANVNQQQTPASFGNPSVA
;
A
#
# COMPACT_ATOMS: atom_id res chain seq x y z
N MET A 1 -24.63 1.76 26.46
CA MET A 1 -24.76 0.69 25.45
C MET A 1 -24.34 1.22 24.08
N GLY A 2 -23.04 1.47 23.84
CA GLY A 2 -22.58 2.20 22.64
C GLY A 2 -21.26 1.72 22.04
N ALA A 3 -20.80 0.50 22.38
CA ALA A 3 -19.52 -0.05 21.93
C ALA A 3 -19.63 -1.03 20.75
N ALA A 4 -20.85 -1.42 20.35
CA ALA A 4 -21.07 -2.38 19.25
C ALA A 4 -21.21 -1.70 17.87
N THR A 5 -21.53 -0.41 17.83
CA THR A 5 -21.69 0.35 16.58
C THR A 5 -20.37 0.84 16.00
N SER A 6 -19.32 1.00 16.82
CA SER A 6 -17.98 1.38 16.34
C SER A 6 -17.29 0.27 15.53
N GLY A 7 -17.54 -1.00 15.86
CA GLY A 7 -17.01 -2.14 15.10
C GLY A 7 -17.69 -2.33 13.73
N LEU A 8 -19.02 -2.18 13.68
CA LEU A 8 -19.80 -2.26 12.44
C LEU A 8 -19.52 -1.10 11.47
N GLN A 9 -19.32 0.11 12.00
CA GLN A 9 -18.95 1.27 11.19
C GLN A 9 -17.50 1.18 10.68
N SER A 10 -16.60 0.54 11.43
CA SER A 10 -15.24 0.21 10.98
C SER A 10 -15.22 -0.85 9.87
N GLN A 11 -16.10 -1.85 9.96
CA GLN A 11 -16.26 -2.89 8.94
C GLN A 11 -16.83 -2.34 7.62
N MET A 12 -17.86 -1.48 7.68
CA MET A 12 -18.46 -0.90 6.46
C MET A 12 -17.60 0.18 5.79
N GLN A 13 -16.73 0.87 6.53
CA GLN A 13 -15.72 1.76 5.92
C GLN A 13 -14.57 0.97 5.26
N GLN A 14 -14.29 -0.26 5.73
CA GLN A 14 -13.31 -1.16 5.11
C GLN A 14 -13.82 -1.81 3.81
N GLU A 15 -15.13 -1.93 3.61
CA GLU A 15 -15.72 -2.43 2.36
C GLU A 15 -15.58 -1.45 1.18
N HIS A 16 -15.41 -0.14 1.43
CA HIS A 16 -15.25 0.87 0.38
C HIS A 16 -13.85 1.49 0.27
N ASP A 17 -12.83 0.89 0.91
CA ASP A 17 -11.43 1.23 0.66
C ASP A 17 -10.75 0.06 -0.07
N PRO A 18 -10.51 0.16 -1.39
CA PRO A 18 -9.91 -0.92 -2.20
C PRO A 18 -8.46 -1.28 -1.78
N ASN A 19 -7.93 -0.65 -0.73
CA ASN A 19 -6.63 -0.79 -0.11
C ASN A 19 -6.69 -1.43 1.31
N ALA A 20 -7.88 -1.75 1.86
CA ALA A 20 -8.06 -2.30 3.22
C ALA A 20 -7.80 -3.81 3.38
N ALA A 21 -7.33 -4.49 2.34
CA ALA A 21 -7.09 -5.95 2.36
C ALA A 21 -5.88 -6.40 3.22
N PHE A 22 -5.00 -5.48 3.65
CA PHE A 22 -3.76 -5.82 4.37
C PHE A 22 -3.75 -5.27 5.81
N PRO A 23 -3.17 -6.02 6.78
CA PRO A 23 -2.99 -5.55 8.15
C PRO A 23 -2.23 -4.22 8.22
N TRP A 24 -2.58 -3.38 9.20
CA TRP A 24 -1.98 -2.05 9.37
C TRP A 24 -0.45 -2.09 9.51
N TRP A 25 0.11 -3.14 10.13
CA TRP A 25 1.56 -3.36 10.24
C TRP A 25 2.26 -3.49 8.89
N VAL A 26 1.64 -4.17 7.90
CA VAL A 26 2.24 -4.36 6.57
C VAL A 26 2.32 -3.04 5.82
N ARG A 27 1.28 -2.20 5.97
CA ARG A 27 1.25 -0.85 5.41
C ARG A 27 2.33 0.04 6.05
N PHE A 28 2.51 -0.07 7.36
CA PHE A 28 3.56 0.64 8.09
C PHE A 28 4.96 0.20 7.67
N LEU A 29 5.18 -1.12 7.52
CA LEU A 29 6.46 -1.68 7.08
C LEU A 29 6.83 -1.20 5.67
N ALA A 30 5.86 -1.15 4.75
CA ALA A 30 6.09 -0.64 3.40
C ALA A 30 6.52 0.84 3.41
N LYS A 31 5.84 1.68 4.22
CA LYS A 31 6.19 3.10 4.38
C LYS A 31 7.59 3.25 5.00
N ALA A 32 7.88 2.51 6.06
CA ALA A 32 9.19 2.52 6.71
C ALA A 32 10.32 2.12 5.75
N LEU A 33 10.10 1.09 4.91
CA LEU A 33 11.07 0.67 3.91
C LEU A 33 11.33 1.75 2.86
N GLY A 34 10.29 2.45 2.39
CA GLY A 34 10.45 3.57 1.47
C GLY A 34 11.23 4.74 2.08
N VAL A 35 10.96 5.08 3.35
CA VAL A 35 11.70 6.14 4.07
C VAL A 35 13.17 5.77 4.23
N LEU A 36 13.46 4.57 4.75
CA LEU A 36 14.82 4.07 4.93
C LEU A 36 15.55 3.98 3.58
N GLY A 37 14.87 3.47 2.55
CA GLY A 37 15.42 3.41 1.20
C GLY A 37 15.75 4.78 0.62
N GLY A 38 14.90 5.79 0.86
CA GLY A 38 15.15 7.17 0.46
C GLY A 38 16.36 7.80 1.17
N PHE A 39 16.51 7.60 2.48
CA PHE A 39 17.70 8.06 3.22
C PHE A 39 18.98 7.40 2.72
N VAL A 40 18.96 6.09 2.50
CA VAL A 40 20.09 5.35 1.94
C VAL A 40 20.43 5.88 0.53
N ALA A 41 19.41 6.11 -0.31
CA ALA A 41 19.60 6.65 -1.65
C ALA A 41 20.26 8.04 -1.64
N ILE A 42 19.85 8.93 -0.72
CA ILE A 42 20.44 10.26 -0.54
C ILE A 42 21.92 10.13 -0.11
N PHE A 43 22.21 9.26 0.86
CA PHE A 43 23.58 9.04 1.33
C PHE A 43 24.51 8.58 0.21
N PHE A 44 24.11 7.56 -0.55
CA PHE A 44 24.90 7.07 -1.69
C PHE A 44 24.95 8.06 -2.86
N ALA A 45 23.93 8.90 -3.05
CA ALA A 45 23.95 9.94 -4.07
C ALA A 45 25.01 11.01 -3.75
N VAL A 46 25.11 11.44 -2.49
CA VAL A 46 26.14 12.41 -2.06
C VAL A 46 27.55 11.83 -2.22
N LEU A 47 27.75 10.56 -1.86
CA LEU A 47 29.03 9.87 -2.11
C LEU A 47 29.34 9.73 -3.60
N GLY A 48 28.31 9.52 -4.43
CA GLY A 48 28.42 9.42 -5.88
C GLY A 48 28.77 10.74 -6.59
N LEU A 49 28.59 11.90 -5.94
CA LEU A 49 29.02 13.19 -6.48
C LEU A 49 30.54 13.33 -6.59
N LEU A 50 31.31 12.46 -5.92
CA LEU A 50 32.76 12.41 -6.03
C LEU A 50 33.26 11.67 -7.29
N SER A 51 32.36 11.11 -8.12
CA SER A 51 32.74 10.45 -9.37
C SER A 51 33.26 11.46 -10.42
N PHE A 52 34.29 11.08 -11.17
CA PHE A 52 34.91 11.94 -12.20
C PHE A 52 34.17 11.96 -13.55
N SER A 53 33.12 11.15 -13.70
CA SER A 53 32.36 11.05 -14.95
C SER A 53 31.12 11.96 -14.95
N ALA A 54 31.01 12.83 -15.95
CA ALA A 54 29.89 13.76 -16.08
C ALA A 54 28.53 13.06 -16.21
N THR A 55 28.47 11.89 -16.87
CA THR A 55 27.21 11.12 -17.01
C THR A 55 26.76 10.53 -15.68
N CYS A 56 27.71 10.10 -14.84
CA CYS A 56 27.41 9.55 -13.51
C CYS A 56 27.03 10.65 -12.52
N ILE A 57 27.58 11.87 -12.65
CA ILE A 57 27.13 13.04 -11.88
C ILE A 57 25.64 13.32 -12.12
N ILE A 58 25.18 13.30 -13.38
CA ILE A 58 23.77 13.51 -13.71
C ILE A 58 22.90 12.39 -13.12
N ALA A 59 23.36 11.14 -13.19
CA ALA A 59 22.65 9.98 -12.63
C ALA A 59 22.49 10.10 -11.10
N VAL A 60 23.53 10.49 -10.37
CA VAL A 60 23.47 10.63 -8.91
C VAL A 60 22.68 11.86 -8.47
N LEU A 61 22.65 12.93 -9.27
CA LEU A 61 21.75 14.08 -9.04
C LEU A 61 20.28 13.68 -9.20
N LEU A 62 19.96 12.86 -10.22
CA LEU A 62 18.62 12.30 -10.38
C LEU A 62 18.27 11.35 -9.23
N GLN A 63 19.22 10.50 -8.80
CA GLN A 63 19.04 9.66 -7.63
C GLN A 63 18.79 10.47 -6.35
N LEU A 64 19.50 11.58 -6.15
CA LEU A 64 19.29 12.47 -5.01
C LEU A 64 17.87 13.05 -5.03
N ALA A 65 17.42 13.55 -6.18
CA ALA A 65 16.07 14.08 -6.34
C ALA A 65 14.99 13.01 -6.11
N PHE A 66 15.17 11.80 -6.64
CA PHE A 66 14.24 10.69 -6.45
C PHE A 66 14.24 10.16 -5.00
N GLY A 67 15.39 10.17 -4.32
CA GLY A 67 15.49 9.83 -2.91
C GLY A 67 14.69 10.80 -2.03
N ILE A 68 14.87 12.11 -2.27
CA ILE A 68 14.10 13.15 -1.56
C ILE A 68 12.61 13.02 -1.86
N LEU A 69 12.22 12.81 -3.13
CA LEU A 69 10.83 12.60 -3.52
C LEU A 69 10.22 11.37 -2.82
N THR A 70 10.95 10.27 -2.73
CA THR A 70 10.51 9.04 -2.07
C THR A 70 10.24 9.28 -0.58
N VAL A 71 11.16 9.98 0.11
CA VAL A 71 10.96 10.37 1.52
C VAL A 71 9.74 11.29 1.66
N ALA A 72 9.59 12.28 0.77
CA ALA A 72 8.46 13.22 0.81
C ALA A 72 7.10 12.53 0.59
N LEU A 73 7.05 11.48 -0.23
CA LEU A 73 5.83 10.71 -0.51
C LEU A 73 5.45 9.74 0.63
N GLU A 74 6.40 9.26 1.42
CA GLU A 74 6.15 8.33 2.54
C GLU A 74 6.05 8.99 3.92
N ALA A 75 6.85 10.04 4.14
CA ALA A 75 7.05 10.70 5.42
C ALA A 75 6.92 12.23 5.25
N PRO A 76 5.69 12.77 5.15
CA PRO A 76 5.45 14.21 5.13
C PRO A 76 5.90 14.91 6.44
N PHE A 77 6.14 14.16 7.52
CA PHE A 77 6.49 14.70 8.82
C PHE A 77 7.87 15.38 8.88
N CYS A 78 8.79 15.09 7.96
CA CYS A 78 10.09 15.77 7.92
C CYS A 78 9.98 17.25 7.44
N CYS A 79 8.80 17.71 6.99
CA CYS A 79 8.60 19.03 6.38
C CYS A 79 7.30 19.73 6.83
N MET A 80 6.90 19.63 8.11
CA MET A 80 5.62 20.15 8.65
C MET A 80 5.37 21.68 8.56
N PHE A 81 6.28 22.46 7.97
CA PHE A 81 6.14 23.93 7.85
C PHE A 81 5.58 24.42 6.50
N ILE A 82 5.17 23.52 5.61
CA ILE A 82 4.62 23.90 4.30
C ILE A 82 3.26 23.21 4.12
N ASP A 83 2.16 23.98 3.99
CA ASP A 83 0.79 23.49 3.70
C ASP A 83 0.70 22.60 2.45
N PHE A 84 1.70 22.68 1.57
CA PHE A 84 1.85 21.84 0.38
C PHE A 84 2.08 20.36 0.73
N ILE A 85 2.72 20.07 1.87
CA ILE A 85 3.11 18.72 2.27
C ILE A 85 1.88 17.92 2.74
N GLU A 86 0.89 18.55 3.34
CA GLU A 86 -0.38 17.92 3.68
C GLU A 86 -1.17 17.51 2.41
N LYS A 87 -1.16 18.38 1.38
CA LYS A 87 -1.73 18.02 0.07
C LYS A 87 -0.99 16.86 -0.58
N ILE A 88 0.34 16.80 -0.47
CA ILE A 88 1.13 15.66 -0.95
C ILE A 88 0.81 14.38 -0.16
N ALA A 89 0.61 14.49 1.16
CA ALA A 89 0.25 13.35 1.99
C ALA A 89 -1.10 12.76 1.57
N MET A 90 -2.13 13.61 1.41
CA MET A 90 -3.43 13.20 0.89
C MET A 90 -3.36 12.67 -0.55
N PHE A 91 -2.47 13.24 -1.37
CA PHE A 91 -2.22 12.74 -2.72
C PHE A 91 -1.54 11.35 -2.71
N SER A 92 -0.53 11.12 -1.87
CA SER A 92 0.15 9.83 -1.74
C SER A 92 -0.80 8.73 -1.23
N GLU A 93 -1.70 9.08 -0.31
CA GLU A 93 -2.64 8.15 0.29
C GLU A 93 -3.85 7.84 -0.60
N SER A 94 -4.29 8.79 -1.43
CA SER A 94 -5.44 8.60 -2.34
C SER A 94 -5.14 7.77 -3.59
N ARG A 95 -3.86 7.51 -3.92
CA ARG A 95 -3.48 6.76 -5.13
C ARG A 95 -3.44 5.26 -4.87
N LYS A 96 -3.86 4.47 -5.86
CA LYS A 96 -3.85 3.01 -5.82
C LYS A 96 -2.41 2.48 -5.67
N TYR A 97 -2.21 1.41 -4.88
CA TYR A 97 -0.88 0.83 -4.66
C TYR A 97 -0.14 0.45 -5.94
N TRP A 98 -0.84 0.01 -6.98
CA TRP A 98 -0.22 -0.31 -8.27
C TRP A 98 0.44 0.91 -8.95
N GLN A 99 -0.18 2.09 -8.85
CA GLN A 99 0.40 3.31 -9.41
C GLN A 99 1.62 3.76 -8.61
N LYS A 100 1.58 3.59 -7.29
CA LYS A 100 2.70 3.88 -6.41
C LYS A 100 3.88 2.94 -6.67
N ALA A 101 3.61 1.65 -6.83
CA ALA A 101 4.60 0.64 -7.21
C ALA A 101 5.25 0.99 -8.56
N ALA A 102 4.45 1.29 -9.58
CA ALA A 102 4.96 1.66 -10.90
C ALA A 102 5.84 2.92 -10.83
N LEU A 103 5.40 3.95 -10.11
CA LEU A 103 6.19 5.17 -9.92
C LEU A 103 7.54 4.87 -9.29
N TYR A 104 7.56 4.10 -8.19
CA TYR A 104 8.78 3.80 -7.44
C TYR A 104 9.74 2.91 -8.23
N CYS A 105 9.23 1.94 -8.99
CA CYS A 105 10.04 1.14 -9.89
C CYS A 105 10.66 1.99 -11.01
N ILE A 106 9.90 2.91 -11.62
CA ILE A 106 10.40 3.76 -12.72
C ILE A 106 11.49 4.71 -12.21
N ILE A 107 11.24 5.42 -11.11
CA ILE A 107 12.24 6.35 -10.53
C ILE A 107 13.47 5.62 -9.99
N GLY A 108 13.34 4.35 -9.58
CA GLY A 108 14.47 3.51 -9.17
C GLY A 108 15.29 2.98 -10.34
N VAL A 109 14.66 2.62 -11.46
CA VAL A 109 15.38 2.06 -12.62
C VAL A 109 16.09 3.15 -13.44
N LEU A 110 15.52 4.36 -13.51
CA LEU A 110 16.02 5.42 -14.37
C LEU A 110 17.49 5.81 -14.06
N PRO A 111 17.92 6.03 -12.79
CA PRO A 111 19.32 6.27 -12.45
C PRO A 111 20.25 5.11 -12.79
N ILE A 112 19.78 3.87 -12.66
CA ILE A 112 20.56 2.66 -12.96
C ILE A 112 20.90 2.60 -14.45
N LEU A 113 19.95 2.95 -15.32
CA LEU A 113 20.14 2.92 -16.78
C LEU A 113 21.12 4.01 -17.27
N LEU A 114 21.24 5.13 -16.55
CA LEU A 114 22.15 6.23 -16.90
C LEU A 114 23.60 5.92 -16.55
N CYS A 115 23.84 5.33 -15.38
CA CYS A 115 25.17 4.93 -14.95
C CYS A 115 25.05 3.75 -13.97
N THR A 116 25.64 2.61 -14.30
CA THR A 116 25.69 1.41 -13.44
C THR A 116 26.92 1.44 -12.54
N GLU A 117 27.02 2.48 -11.71
CA GLU A 117 28.01 2.55 -10.62
C GLU A 117 27.45 1.93 -9.34
N LEU A 118 28.34 1.52 -8.43
CA LEU A 118 27.92 0.91 -7.17
C LEU A 118 27.02 1.84 -6.35
N ASN A 119 27.33 3.14 -6.34
CA ASN A 119 26.56 4.17 -5.63
C ASN A 119 25.16 4.33 -6.20
N THR A 120 25.03 4.27 -7.53
CA THR A 120 23.73 4.38 -8.17
C THR A 120 22.91 3.12 -7.98
N VAL A 121 23.51 1.94 -8.21
CA VAL A 121 22.84 0.64 -8.04
C VAL A 121 22.36 0.43 -6.61
N LEU A 122 23.17 0.74 -5.60
CA LEU A 122 22.77 0.53 -4.20
C LEU A 122 21.70 1.52 -3.74
N GLY A 123 21.82 2.80 -4.09
CA GLY A 123 20.84 3.79 -3.66
C GLY A 123 19.51 3.67 -4.41
N SER A 124 19.55 3.64 -5.74
CA SER A 124 18.33 3.50 -6.54
C SER A 124 17.73 2.09 -6.48
N GLY A 125 18.55 1.05 -6.20
CA GLY A 125 18.10 -0.30 -5.93
C GLY A 125 17.25 -0.41 -4.65
N MET A 126 17.56 0.37 -3.61
CA MET A 126 16.72 0.43 -2.40
C MET A 126 15.37 1.10 -2.68
N ILE A 127 15.34 2.13 -3.54
CA ILE A 127 14.08 2.74 -4.00
C ILE A 127 13.27 1.72 -4.83
N PHE A 128 13.93 1.01 -5.74
CA PHE A 128 13.29 -0.06 -6.52
C PHE A 128 12.75 -1.20 -5.65
N ALA A 129 13.49 -1.61 -4.61
CA ALA A 129 13.05 -2.61 -3.65
C ALA A 129 11.76 -2.17 -2.93
N SER A 130 11.68 -0.89 -2.52
CA SER A 130 10.45 -0.34 -1.94
C SER A 130 9.29 -0.35 -2.94
N GLY A 131 9.54 -0.03 -4.22
CA GLY A 131 8.54 -0.15 -5.29
C GLY A 131 8.06 -1.58 -5.53
N THR A 132 8.97 -2.55 -5.41
CA THR A 132 8.65 -3.98 -5.53
C THR A 132 7.75 -4.45 -4.40
N VAL A 133 7.99 -3.97 -3.17
CA VAL A 133 7.09 -4.23 -2.02
C VAL A 133 5.69 -3.69 -2.30
N TYR A 134 5.57 -2.44 -2.77
CA TYR A 134 4.26 -1.91 -3.20
C TYR A 134 3.66 -2.70 -4.36
N GLY A 135 4.49 -3.27 -5.24
CA GLY A 135 4.08 -4.15 -6.34
C GLY A 135 3.46 -5.44 -5.82
N PHE A 136 4.07 -6.09 -4.83
CA PHE A 136 3.50 -7.27 -4.18
C PHE A 136 2.20 -6.95 -3.44
N LEU A 137 2.11 -5.81 -2.77
CA LEU A 137 0.85 -5.34 -2.16
C LEU A 137 -0.24 -5.10 -3.23
N ALA A 138 0.14 -4.63 -4.41
CA ALA A 138 -0.79 -4.46 -5.53
C ALA A 138 -1.21 -5.79 -6.21
N LEU A 139 -0.32 -6.80 -6.21
CA LEU A 139 -0.57 -8.12 -6.79
C LEU A 139 -1.35 -9.06 -5.87
N GLY A 140 -1.15 -8.97 -4.54
CA GLY A 140 -1.91 -9.76 -3.57
C GLY A 140 -3.43 -9.49 -3.63
N LYS A 141 -3.84 -8.37 -4.23
CA LYS A 141 -5.22 -8.04 -4.59
C LYS A 141 -5.81 -8.93 -5.70
N LYS A 142 -5.01 -9.78 -6.37
CA LYS A 142 -5.44 -10.72 -7.44
C LYS A 142 -5.48 -12.18 -6.97
N ALA A 143 -4.97 -12.49 -5.78
CA ALA A 143 -5.00 -13.84 -5.20
C ALA A 143 -6.34 -14.17 -4.50
N ASP A 144 -7.40 -13.42 -4.82
CA ASP A 144 -8.78 -13.72 -4.44
C ASP A 144 -9.55 -14.33 -5.63
N LEU A 145 -8.86 -14.92 -6.61
CA LEU A 145 -9.55 -15.76 -7.62
C LEU A 145 -10.12 -17.04 -6.99
N SER A 146 -9.59 -17.46 -5.84
CA SER A 146 -10.14 -18.56 -5.04
C SER A 146 -11.48 -18.19 -4.40
N SER A 147 -11.77 -16.90 -4.16
CA SER A 147 -13.06 -16.46 -3.60
C SER A 147 -14.09 -16.16 -4.70
N MET A 148 -13.65 -16.00 -5.95
CA MET A 148 -14.53 -15.91 -7.12
C MET A 148 -14.97 -17.29 -7.66
N GLY A 149 -14.38 -18.38 -7.16
CA GLY A 149 -14.75 -19.75 -7.49
C GLY A 149 -15.39 -20.56 -6.34
N SER A 150 -15.40 -20.06 -5.09
CA SER A 150 -15.91 -20.83 -3.95
C SER A 150 -16.54 -19.99 -2.83
N THR A 151 -17.54 -19.18 -3.17
CA THR A 151 -18.54 -18.69 -2.20
C THR A 151 -19.90 -18.82 -2.88
N THR A 152 -20.46 -20.02 -3.05
CA THR A 152 -21.36 -20.63 -2.04
C THR A 152 -21.47 -19.78 -0.78
N ASP A 153 -22.43 -18.87 -0.79
CA ASP A 153 -22.97 -18.25 0.42
C ASP A 153 -23.19 -19.30 1.51
N PRO A 154 -22.64 -19.14 2.73
CA PRO A 154 -22.98 -19.96 3.88
C PRO A 154 -24.41 -19.70 4.40
N ALA A 155 -25.21 -18.87 3.71
CA ALA A 155 -26.64 -18.71 3.98
C ALA A 155 -27.49 -19.92 3.57
N TRP A 156 -26.92 -20.89 2.84
CA TRP A 156 -27.59 -22.17 2.55
C TRP A 156 -26.84 -23.34 3.20
N ASN A 157 -26.88 -23.42 4.53
CA ASN A 157 -26.68 -24.69 5.23
C ASN A 157 -28.00 -25.49 5.16
N ALA A 158 -28.16 -26.27 4.10
CA ALA A 158 -29.12 -27.36 4.11
C ALA A 158 -28.68 -28.38 5.17
N ASN A 159 -29.55 -28.60 6.16
CA ASN A 159 -29.45 -29.66 7.17
C ASN A 159 -28.73 -29.31 8.49
N VAL A 160 -29.36 -28.44 9.28
CA VAL A 160 -29.31 -28.56 10.75
C VAL A 160 -30.70 -28.95 11.25
N ASN A 161 -30.88 -30.27 11.39
CA ASN A 161 -31.73 -31.00 12.34
C ASN A 161 -32.91 -30.24 12.97
N GLN A 162 -34.15 -30.61 12.63
CA GLN A 162 -34.90 -31.64 13.38
C GLN A 162 -34.98 -31.36 14.89
N GLN A 163 -35.86 -30.46 15.32
CA GLN A 163 -36.49 -30.61 16.63
C GLN A 163 -37.96 -30.12 16.58
N GLN A 164 -38.85 -31.12 16.54
CA GLN A 164 -40.28 -31.12 16.92
C GLN A 164 -41.38 -30.66 15.94
N THR A 165 -42.05 -31.70 15.46
CA THR A 165 -43.34 -31.95 14.79
C THR A 165 -44.59 -31.14 15.24
N PRO A 166 -45.69 -31.18 14.45
CA PRO A 166 -46.73 -30.16 14.37
C PRO A 166 -47.94 -30.40 15.28
N ALA A 167 -48.61 -29.32 15.70
CA ALA A 167 -49.98 -29.38 16.22
C ALA A 167 -50.83 -28.25 15.62
N SER A 168 -51.91 -28.70 14.99
CA SER A 168 -53.05 -28.00 14.40
C SER A 168 -53.77 -27.06 15.38
N PHE A 169 -54.75 -26.32 14.82
CA PHE A 169 -55.83 -25.55 15.47
C PHE A 169 -55.42 -24.14 15.93
N GLY A 170 -56.06 -23.05 15.53
CA GLY A 170 -57.30 -22.84 14.79
C GLY A 170 -57.65 -21.35 14.92
N ASN A 171 -58.19 -20.78 13.86
CA ASN A 171 -58.90 -19.51 13.90
C ASN A 171 -60.10 -19.62 14.88
N PRO A 172 -60.44 -18.55 15.61
CA PRO A 172 -61.85 -18.26 15.81
C PRO A 172 -62.21 -16.85 15.33
N SER A 173 -63.19 -16.86 14.44
CA SER A 173 -64.17 -15.84 14.17
C SER A 173 -64.86 -15.29 15.44
N VAL A 174 -65.25 -14.02 15.32
CA VAL A 174 -66.32 -13.26 16.02
C VAL A 174 -66.19 -12.95 17.52
N ALA A 175 -66.13 -11.65 17.82
CA ALA A 175 -67.22 -10.93 18.48
C ALA A 175 -67.21 -9.47 18.01
#